data_AF-A0A4V1KSH3-F1
#
_entry.id   AF-A0A4V1KSH3-F1
#
_cell.length_a   1.000
_cell.length_b   1.000
_cell.length_c   1.000
_cell.angle_alpha   90.00
_cell.angle_beta   90.00
_cell.angle_gamma   90.00
#
_symmetry.space_group_name_H-M   'P 1'
#
loop_
_entity.id
_entity.type
_entity.pdbx_description
1 polymer ?
#
loop_
_entity_poly.entity_id
_entity_poly.type
_entity_poly.pdbx_seq_one_letter_code
_entity_poly.pdbx_strand_id
1 'polypeptide(L)'
;MPSSHSVRRRQDSLTDPDARISVKPGKARKLNYLSQLSVDTGHHVITDIKAYHADGKDNQQLPDIVKRVKRRLWQQGLVWENCVADTGYSSGENYAFLEAQDLKSFIPPHGTFKGGPDGFMYVEEQDHYLCPQGKIIPFTKEFNDYRTGTRKKEYRCRKHVCIDCPIRSSCLGKSAQEKKFSVTYYRAEYLRNIARVDPDSYRDTGQVYERQTAKHGRACFWYTHAIYGTAQSKHYRLKTS
;
A
#
# COMPACT_ATOMS: atom_id res chain seq x y z
N MET A 1 -14.17 -29.53 -40.73
CA MET A 1 -14.99 -28.59 -39.95
C MET A 1 -14.11 -27.90 -38.94
N PRO A 2 -13.88 -26.58 -39.02
CA PRO A 2 -13.02 -25.90 -38.06
C PRO A 2 -13.81 -25.61 -36.77
N SER A 3 -13.17 -25.92 -35.65
CA SER A 3 -13.65 -25.79 -34.28
C SER A 3 -13.86 -24.32 -33.89
N SER A 4 -15.07 -24.01 -33.44
CA SER A 4 -15.46 -22.70 -32.94
C SER A 4 -14.67 -22.35 -31.68
N HIS A 5 -13.63 -21.52 -31.85
CA HIS A 5 -13.00 -20.84 -30.74
C HIS A 5 -14.00 -19.81 -30.21
N SER A 6 -14.52 -20.02 -29.00
CA SER A 6 -15.39 -19.05 -28.34
C SER A 6 -14.58 -17.79 -28.03
N VAL A 7 -14.69 -16.77 -28.89
CA VAL A 7 -14.21 -15.42 -28.60
C VAL A 7 -15.00 -14.93 -27.40
N ARG A 8 -14.35 -14.78 -26.23
CA ARG A 8 -14.94 -14.06 -25.08
C ARG A 8 -15.25 -12.65 -25.55
N ARG A 9 -16.52 -12.32 -25.82
CA ARG A 9 -16.96 -10.94 -26.08
C ARG A 9 -16.61 -10.11 -24.85
N ARG A 10 -15.71 -9.13 -25.02
CA ARG A 10 -15.61 -8.04 -24.05
C ARG A 10 -16.95 -7.31 -24.08
N GLN A 11 -17.54 -7.13 -22.90
CA GLN A 11 -18.82 -6.45 -22.77
C GLN A 11 -18.49 -4.96 -22.63
N ASP A 12 -18.23 -4.33 -23.78
CA ASP A 12 -17.85 -2.93 -23.89
C ASP A 12 -19.10 -2.09 -24.15
N SER A 13 -19.15 -0.85 -23.63
CA SER A 13 -20.24 0.06 -24.00
C SER A 13 -20.04 0.50 -25.45
N LEU A 14 -21.11 0.48 -26.24
CA LEU A 14 -21.08 1.05 -27.59
C LEU A 14 -21.08 2.58 -27.58
N THR A 15 -21.56 3.20 -26.49
CA THR A 15 -21.68 4.66 -26.37
C THR A 15 -20.56 5.30 -25.54
N ASP A 16 -19.91 4.53 -24.68
CA ASP A 16 -18.81 5.00 -23.83
C ASP A 16 -17.69 3.94 -23.75
N PRO A 17 -16.75 3.95 -24.71
CA PRO A 17 -15.68 2.98 -24.79
C PRO A 17 -14.75 2.97 -23.58
N ASP A 18 -14.77 3.99 -22.71
CA ASP A 18 -13.90 4.10 -21.52
C ASP A 18 -14.55 3.55 -20.25
N ALA A 19 -15.86 3.30 -20.25
CA ALA A 19 -16.53 2.62 -19.16
C ALA A 19 -16.03 1.17 -19.03
N ARG A 20 -15.81 0.72 -17.78
CA ARG A 20 -15.30 -0.63 -17.50
C ARG A 20 -16.24 -1.39 -16.59
N ILE A 21 -16.25 -2.72 -16.73
CA ILE A 21 -17.10 -3.59 -15.92
C ILE A 21 -16.58 -3.60 -14.48
N SER A 22 -17.42 -3.17 -13.54
CA SER A 22 -17.20 -3.41 -12.12
C SER A 22 -17.95 -4.66 -11.67
N VAL A 23 -17.28 -5.52 -10.91
CA VAL A 23 -17.88 -6.73 -10.33
C VAL A 23 -17.86 -6.59 -8.81
N LYS A 24 -19.05 -6.62 -8.20
CA LYS A 24 -19.21 -6.68 -6.74
C LYS A 24 -20.00 -7.94 -6.39
N PRO A 25 -19.57 -8.74 -5.40
CA PRO A 25 -20.32 -9.91 -4.96
C PRO A 25 -21.78 -9.55 -4.65
N GLY A 26 -22.73 -10.34 -5.17
CA GLY A 26 -24.16 -10.11 -4.96
C GLY A 26 -24.78 -8.94 -5.74
N LYS A 27 -24.04 -8.28 -6.65
CA LYS A 27 -24.58 -7.21 -7.51
C LYS A 27 -24.41 -7.52 -8.99
N ALA A 28 -25.36 -7.07 -9.80
CA ALA A 28 -25.27 -7.15 -11.25
C ALA A 28 -24.00 -6.45 -11.76
N ARG A 29 -23.36 -7.03 -12.77
CA ARG A 29 -22.21 -6.43 -13.45
C ARG A 29 -22.68 -5.17 -14.15
N LYS A 30 -22.01 -4.05 -13.90
CA LYS A 30 -22.35 -2.74 -14.49
C LYS A 30 -21.09 -2.09 -15.05
N LEU A 31 -21.26 -1.35 -16.14
CA LEU A 31 -20.24 -0.45 -16.67
C LEU A 31 -20.21 0.81 -15.81
N ASN A 32 -19.05 1.14 -15.26
CA ASN A 32 -18.86 2.27 -14.37
C ASN A 32 -17.48 2.89 -14.56
N TYR A 33 -17.32 4.05 -13.93
CA TYR A 33 -16.03 4.60 -13.55
C TYR A 33 -15.82 4.43 -12.05
N LEU A 34 -14.56 4.37 -11.63
CA LEU A 34 -14.17 4.47 -10.24
C LEU A 34 -13.83 5.94 -9.95
N SER A 35 -14.61 6.57 -9.08
CA SER A 35 -14.30 7.91 -8.60
C SER A 35 -13.35 7.81 -7.41
N GLN A 36 -12.24 8.55 -7.46
CA GLN A 36 -11.33 8.73 -6.34
C GLN A 36 -11.39 10.17 -5.87
N LEU A 37 -11.50 10.33 -4.55
CA LEU A 37 -11.59 11.60 -3.87
C LEU A 37 -10.43 11.73 -2.89
N SER A 38 -9.87 12.94 -2.79
CA SER A 38 -8.95 13.37 -1.75
C SER A 38 -9.57 14.51 -0.96
N VAL A 39 -9.52 14.41 0.35
CA VAL A 39 -10.13 15.37 1.28
C VAL A 39 -9.10 15.76 2.34
N ASP A 40 -9.06 17.04 2.70
CA ASP A 40 -8.40 17.49 3.93
C ASP A 40 -9.26 17.11 5.14
N THR A 41 -8.75 16.30 6.05
CA THR A 41 -9.49 15.80 7.21
C THR A 41 -9.65 16.85 8.30
N GLY A 42 -8.86 17.93 8.29
CA GLY A 42 -8.97 19.01 9.29
C GLY A 42 -10.17 19.93 9.03
N HIS A 43 -10.40 20.29 7.77
CA HIS A 43 -11.45 21.24 7.38
C HIS A 43 -12.52 20.62 6.46
N HIS A 44 -12.43 19.32 6.17
CA HIS A 44 -13.34 18.57 5.30
C HIS A 44 -13.46 19.15 3.87
N VAL A 45 -12.39 19.77 3.38
CA VAL A 45 -12.33 20.36 2.03
C VAL A 45 -11.87 19.31 1.03
N ILE A 46 -12.61 19.16 -0.07
CA ILE A 46 -12.18 18.32 -1.19
C ILE A 46 -10.97 18.97 -1.86
N THR A 47 -9.83 18.29 -1.83
CA THR A 47 -8.57 18.79 -2.41
C THR A 47 -8.35 18.27 -3.82
N ASP A 48 -8.90 17.11 -4.18
CA ASP A 48 -8.86 16.56 -5.54
C ASP A 48 -9.98 15.52 -5.77
N ILE A 49 -10.46 15.44 -7.01
CA ILE A 49 -11.35 14.38 -7.47
C ILE A 49 -10.96 13.96 -8.89
N LYS A 50 -10.97 12.66 -9.17
CA LYS A 50 -10.73 12.14 -10.52
C LYS A 50 -11.42 10.81 -10.76
N ALA A 51 -11.92 10.62 -11.97
CA ALA A 51 -12.44 9.34 -12.44
C ALA A 51 -11.31 8.47 -12.99
N TYR A 52 -11.38 7.17 -12.69
CA TYR A 52 -10.49 6.12 -13.16
C TYR A 52 -11.32 4.99 -13.76
N HIS A 53 -10.64 4.14 -14.53
CA HIS A 53 -11.22 2.89 -15.03
C HIS A 53 -11.61 1.96 -13.86
N ALA A 54 -12.84 1.41 -13.92
CA ALA A 54 -13.42 0.63 -12.83
C ALA A 54 -12.85 -0.80 -12.65
N ASP A 55 -12.02 -1.26 -13.58
CA ASP A 55 -11.27 -2.52 -13.50
C ASP A 55 -9.85 -2.35 -12.93
N GLY A 56 -9.43 -1.11 -12.62
CA GLY A 56 -8.20 -0.80 -11.92
C GLY A 56 -8.26 -1.05 -10.41
N LYS A 57 -7.10 -1.13 -9.76
CA LYS A 57 -6.98 -1.26 -8.30
C LYS A 57 -6.63 0.07 -7.65
N ASP A 58 -7.19 0.33 -6.48
CA ASP A 58 -6.94 1.57 -5.70
C ASP A 58 -5.43 1.80 -5.48
N ASN A 59 -4.70 0.75 -5.09
CA ASN A 59 -3.25 0.83 -4.87
C ASN A 59 -2.45 1.27 -6.11
N GLN A 60 -2.92 1.02 -7.34
CA GLN A 60 -2.24 1.47 -8.56
C GLN A 60 -2.47 2.95 -8.86
N GLN A 61 -3.50 3.55 -8.26
CA GLN A 61 -3.93 4.92 -8.53
C GLN A 61 -3.30 5.92 -7.55
N LEU A 62 -2.88 5.45 -6.36
CA LEU A 62 -2.28 6.29 -5.31
C LEU A 62 -1.14 7.18 -5.83
N PRO A 63 -0.17 6.69 -6.63
CA PRO A 63 0.94 7.54 -7.06
C PRO A 63 0.52 8.72 -7.94
N ASP A 64 -0.51 8.53 -8.79
CA ASP A 64 -1.08 9.60 -9.61
C ASP A 64 -1.80 10.64 -8.74
N ILE A 65 -2.59 10.18 -7.76
CA ILE A 65 -3.30 11.05 -6.82
C ILE A 65 -2.31 11.89 -6.01
N VAL A 66 -1.30 11.25 -5.40
CA VAL A 66 -0.28 11.92 -4.57
C VAL A 66 0.43 13.01 -5.34
N LYS A 67 0.92 12.71 -6.55
CA LYS A 67 1.64 13.71 -7.37
C LYS A 67 0.75 14.91 -7.70
N ARG A 68 -0.52 14.67 -8.02
CA ARG A 68 -1.47 15.73 -8.35
C ARG A 68 -1.82 16.59 -7.14
N VAL A 69 -2.17 15.97 -6.02
CA VAL A 69 -2.54 16.65 -4.77
C VAL A 69 -1.35 17.43 -4.22
N LYS A 70 -0.17 16.81 -4.10
CA LYS A 70 1.04 17.47 -3.59
C LYS A 70 1.38 18.73 -4.40
N ARG A 71 1.33 18.64 -5.73
CA ARG A 71 1.56 19.80 -6.62
C ARG A 71 0.52 20.90 -6.40
N ARG A 72 -0.77 20.54 -6.31
CA ARG A 72 -1.86 21.51 -6.10
C ARG A 72 -1.72 22.22 -4.76
N LEU A 73 -1.49 21.48 -3.68
CA LEU A 73 -1.32 22.05 -2.34
C LEU A 73 -0.10 22.98 -2.29
N TRP A 74 1.02 22.57 -2.88
CA TRP A 74 2.21 23.41 -2.97
C TRP A 74 1.97 24.74 -3.69
N GLN A 75 1.21 24.72 -4.79
CA GLN A 75 0.83 25.95 -5.51
C GLN A 75 -0.04 26.90 -4.68
N GLN A 76 -0.71 26.39 -3.65
CA GLN A 76 -1.51 27.17 -2.70
C GLN A 76 -0.73 27.52 -1.42
N GLY A 77 0.57 27.23 -1.35
CA GLY A 77 1.39 27.44 -0.16
C GLY A 77 1.10 26.48 0.99
N LEU A 78 0.46 25.34 0.71
CA LEU A 78 0.10 24.32 1.70
C LEU A 78 1.09 23.15 1.63
N VAL A 79 1.57 22.74 2.81
CA VAL A 79 2.46 21.59 2.97
C VAL A 79 1.64 20.38 3.40
N TRP A 80 2.01 19.22 2.85
CA TRP A 80 1.34 17.96 3.09
C TRP A 80 2.31 16.96 3.69
N GLU A 81 1.94 16.40 4.84
CA GLU A 81 2.83 15.53 5.62
C GLU A 81 2.26 14.12 5.81
N ASN A 82 0.95 14.00 6.05
CA ASN A 82 0.32 12.73 6.44
C ASN A 82 -0.67 12.21 5.39
N CYS A 83 -0.50 10.94 5.05
CA CYS A 83 -1.33 10.18 4.13
C CYS A 83 -2.20 9.17 4.85
N VAL A 84 -3.52 9.38 4.86
CA VAL A 84 -4.47 8.41 5.38
C VAL A 84 -5.15 7.72 4.18
N ALA A 85 -5.37 6.43 4.24
CA ALA A 85 -6.12 5.77 3.17
C ALA A 85 -6.68 4.44 3.65
N ASP A 86 -7.70 3.97 2.94
CA ASP A 86 -8.24 2.64 3.16
C ASP A 86 -7.20 1.55 2.83
N THR A 87 -7.40 0.37 3.41
CA THR A 87 -6.58 -0.83 3.16
C THR A 87 -6.45 -1.20 1.67
N GLY A 88 -7.38 -0.73 0.81
CA GLY A 88 -7.30 -0.91 -0.65
C GLY A 88 -6.06 -0.27 -1.29
N TYR A 89 -5.45 0.73 -0.64
CA TYR A 89 -4.22 1.39 -1.09
C TYR A 89 -2.94 0.75 -0.54
N SER A 90 -3.06 -0.25 0.35
CA SER A 90 -1.90 -0.95 0.91
C SER A 90 -1.12 -1.68 -0.18
N SER A 91 0.15 -1.31 -0.34
CA SER A 91 1.17 -2.10 -1.04
C SER A 91 2.56 -1.67 -0.57
N GLY A 92 3.54 -2.56 -0.72
CA GLY A 92 4.92 -2.23 -0.35
C GLY A 92 5.46 -1.08 -1.20
N GLU A 93 5.13 -1.12 -2.49
CA GLU A 93 5.45 -0.09 -3.47
C GLU A 93 4.87 1.27 -3.08
N ASN A 94 3.64 1.30 -2.55
CA ASN A 94 3.01 2.55 -2.12
C ASN A 94 3.63 3.10 -0.84
N TYR A 95 3.98 2.26 0.12
CA TYR A 95 4.68 2.73 1.33
C TYR A 95 6.05 3.32 0.97
N ALA A 96 6.83 2.61 0.16
CA ALA A 96 8.12 3.12 -0.33
C ALA A 96 7.95 4.42 -1.13
N PHE A 97 6.94 4.48 -2.00
CA PHE A 97 6.64 5.68 -2.78
C PHE A 97 6.26 6.88 -1.90
N LEU A 98 5.40 6.69 -0.90
CA LEU A 98 5.02 7.76 0.02
C LEU A 98 6.21 8.29 0.81
N GLU A 99 7.06 7.40 1.33
CA GLU A 99 8.29 7.79 2.03
C GLU A 99 9.25 8.56 1.09
N ALA A 100 9.40 8.13 -0.17
CA ALA A 100 10.16 8.86 -1.18
C ALA A 100 9.51 10.20 -1.60
N GLN A 101 8.28 10.46 -1.18
CA GLN A 101 7.61 11.76 -1.32
C GLN A 101 7.57 12.53 0.00
N ASP A 102 8.35 12.13 1.02
CA ASP A 102 8.35 12.73 2.35
C ASP A 102 6.97 12.71 3.03
N LEU A 103 6.13 11.72 2.69
CA LEU A 103 4.79 11.54 3.26
C LEU A 103 4.77 10.37 4.23
N LYS A 104 4.25 10.60 5.42
CA LYS A 104 4.01 9.56 6.42
C LYS A 104 2.69 8.86 6.12
N SER A 105 2.74 7.56 5.89
CA SER A 105 1.56 6.74 5.63
C SER A 105 0.88 6.27 6.92
N PHE A 106 -0.45 6.35 6.92
CA PHE A 106 -1.39 5.80 7.89
C PHE A 106 -2.43 4.97 7.13
N ILE A 107 -1.94 3.95 6.41
CA ILE A 107 -2.76 3.07 5.57
C ILE A 107 -2.69 1.67 6.18
N PRO A 108 -3.78 1.11 6.75
CA PRO A 108 -3.73 -0.21 7.37
C PRO A 108 -3.21 -1.27 6.39
N PRO A 109 -2.29 -2.14 6.81
CA PRO A 109 -1.76 -3.17 5.92
C PRO A 109 -2.87 -4.12 5.48
N HIS A 110 -2.81 -4.57 4.22
CA HIS A 110 -3.70 -5.62 3.75
C HIS A 110 -3.45 -6.92 4.55
N GLY A 111 -4.52 -7.62 4.96
CA GLY A 111 -4.45 -8.79 5.86
C GLY A 111 -3.66 -10.00 5.31
N THR A 112 -3.14 -9.90 4.09
CA THR A 112 -2.24 -10.89 3.49
C THR A 112 -0.76 -10.63 3.78
N PHE A 113 -0.40 -9.48 4.35
CA PHE A 113 0.98 -9.21 4.73
C PHE A 113 1.42 -10.19 5.82
N LYS A 114 2.56 -10.85 5.58
CA LYS A 114 3.24 -11.69 6.56
C LYS A 114 4.67 -11.18 6.68
N GLY A 115 5.06 -10.78 7.89
CA GLY A 115 6.40 -10.23 8.18
C GLY A 115 7.53 -11.26 8.11
N GLY A 116 7.21 -12.52 7.86
CA GLY A 116 8.12 -13.66 7.82
C GLY A 116 7.36 -14.96 8.11
N PRO A 117 8.02 -16.12 8.03
CA PRO A 117 7.49 -17.36 8.58
C PRO A 117 7.50 -17.34 10.11
N ASP A 118 6.48 -17.95 10.72
CA ASP A 118 6.32 -17.97 12.17
C ASP A 118 7.51 -18.61 12.89
N GLY A 119 8.00 -17.95 13.95
CA GLY A 119 9.15 -18.41 14.74
C GLY A 119 10.52 -18.18 14.09
N PHE A 120 10.59 -17.56 12.91
CA PHE A 120 11.85 -17.16 12.30
C PHE A 120 12.17 -15.71 12.63
N MET A 121 13.40 -15.44 13.02
CA MET A 121 13.90 -14.10 13.31
C MET A 121 14.65 -13.57 12.10
N TYR A 122 14.30 -12.37 11.64
CA TYR A 122 15.04 -11.69 10.58
C TYR A 122 16.22 -10.93 11.18
N VAL A 123 17.41 -11.10 10.61
CA VAL A 123 18.63 -10.38 10.97
C VAL A 123 18.95 -9.43 9.81
N GLU A 124 18.75 -8.14 10.06
CA GLU A 124 18.78 -7.11 9.01
C GLU A 124 20.19 -6.86 8.51
N GLU A 125 21.19 -6.89 9.41
CA GLU A 125 22.58 -6.55 9.13
C GLU A 125 23.22 -7.48 8.07
N GLN A 126 22.75 -8.73 7.98
CA GLN A 126 23.27 -9.70 7.02
C GLN A 126 22.19 -10.29 6.09
N ASP A 127 21.01 -9.67 6.02
CA ASP A 127 19.88 -10.07 5.15
C ASP A 127 19.60 -11.59 5.18
N HIS A 128 19.36 -12.14 6.38
CA HIS A 128 19.02 -13.55 6.54
C HIS A 128 18.00 -13.78 7.64
N TYR A 129 17.49 -15.02 7.71
CA TYR A 129 16.64 -15.45 8.81
C TYR A 129 17.34 -16.49 9.67
N LEU A 130 17.13 -16.44 10.98
CA LEU A 130 17.40 -17.52 11.91
C LEU A 130 16.13 -18.35 12.09
N CYS A 131 16.24 -19.66 11.90
CA CYS A 131 15.14 -20.57 12.21
C CYS A 131 15.04 -20.82 13.73
N PRO A 132 13.96 -21.47 14.21
CA PRO A 132 13.82 -21.80 15.64
C PRO A 132 14.93 -22.68 16.23
N GLN A 133 15.76 -23.31 15.39
CA GLN A 133 16.94 -24.10 15.79
C GLN A 133 18.26 -23.31 15.66
N GLY A 134 18.19 -21.99 15.47
CA GLY A 134 19.34 -21.11 15.32
C GLY A 134 20.10 -21.28 14.01
N LYS A 135 19.57 -22.01 13.02
CA LYS A 135 20.22 -22.18 11.72
C LYS A 135 19.89 -21.02 10.78
N ILE A 136 20.89 -20.58 10.04
CA ILE A 136 20.79 -19.48 9.07
C ILE A 136 20.06 -19.94 7.80
N ILE A 137 19.09 -19.15 7.37
CA ILE A 137 18.39 -19.22 6.09
C ILE A 137 18.80 -17.98 5.27
N PRO A 138 19.81 -18.09 4.39
CA PRO A 138 20.35 -16.95 3.68
C PRO A 138 19.38 -16.41 2.62
N PHE A 139 19.51 -15.12 2.32
CA PHE A 139 18.95 -14.52 1.12
C PHE A 139 19.44 -15.26 -0.13
N THR A 140 18.53 -15.48 -1.08
CA THR A 140 18.84 -16.20 -2.32
C THR A 140 18.74 -15.27 -3.53
N LYS A 141 17.59 -14.60 -3.70
CA LYS A 141 17.35 -13.72 -4.85
C LYS A 141 16.12 -12.85 -4.64
N GLU A 142 16.06 -11.78 -5.42
CA GLU A 142 14.86 -11.00 -5.66
C GLU A 142 14.16 -11.45 -6.93
N PHE A 143 12.83 -11.35 -6.95
CA PHE A 143 12.03 -11.65 -8.13
C PHE A 143 10.67 -10.95 -8.06
N ASN A 144 10.03 -10.80 -9.22
CA ASN A 144 8.63 -10.40 -9.30
C ASN A 144 7.75 -11.63 -9.37
N ASP A 145 6.75 -11.70 -8.49
CA ASP A 145 5.78 -12.78 -8.46
C ASP A 145 4.98 -12.81 -9.77
N TYR A 146 5.03 -13.93 -10.51
CA TYR A 146 4.42 -14.02 -11.84
C TYR A 146 2.89 -13.80 -11.86
N ARG A 147 2.20 -14.04 -10.73
CA ARG A 147 0.74 -13.89 -10.64
C ARG A 147 0.32 -12.47 -10.29
N THR A 148 1.10 -11.83 -9.42
CA THR A 148 0.72 -10.56 -8.79
C THR A 148 1.58 -9.38 -9.24
N GLY A 149 2.73 -9.63 -9.85
CA GLY A 149 3.71 -8.63 -10.25
C GLY A 149 4.50 -8.03 -9.09
N THR A 150 4.22 -8.41 -7.84
CA THR A 150 4.83 -7.80 -6.64
C THR A 150 6.28 -8.25 -6.47
N ARG A 151 7.15 -7.33 -6.08
CA ARG A 151 8.57 -7.61 -5.79
C ARG A 151 8.72 -8.36 -4.46
N LYS A 152 9.45 -9.46 -4.47
CA LYS A 152 9.69 -10.35 -3.32
C LYS A 152 11.16 -10.73 -3.20
N LYS A 153 11.58 -11.07 -1.98
CA LYS A 153 12.86 -11.71 -1.67
C LYS A 153 12.62 -13.19 -1.34
N GLU A 154 13.39 -14.09 -1.94
CA GLU A 154 13.43 -15.53 -1.61
C GLU A 154 14.57 -15.81 -0.63
N TYR A 155 14.27 -16.62 0.38
CA TYR A 155 15.23 -17.15 1.34
C TYR A 155 15.15 -18.66 1.32
N ARG A 156 16.33 -19.29 1.32
CA ARG A 156 16.45 -20.73 1.16
C ARG A 156 17.67 -21.27 1.88
N CYS A 157 17.49 -22.31 2.68
CA CYS A 157 18.62 -23.06 3.23
C CYS A 157 18.96 -24.25 2.33
N ARG A 158 20.19 -24.74 2.42
CA ARG A 158 20.59 -25.97 1.76
C ARG A 158 19.94 -27.18 2.42
N LYS A 159 19.62 -28.22 1.65
CA LYS A 159 19.02 -29.47 2.14
C LYS A 159 19.70 -30.02 3.39
N HIS A 160 21.04 -30.11 3.39
CA HIS A 160 21.80 -30.71 4.51
C HIS A 160 21.61 -30.00 5.85
N VAL A 161 21.26 -28.71 5.86
CA VAL A 161 20.96 -27.97 7.10
C VAL A 161 19.69 -28.51 7.77
N CYS A 162 18.79 -29.12 6.99
CA CYS A 162 17.49 -29.60 7.46
C CYS A 162 17.36 -31.12 7.52
N ILE A 163 18.33 -31.92 7.07
CA ILE A 163 18.18 -33.40 6.98
C ILE A 163 17.92 -34.00 8.37
N ASP A 164 18.78 -33.68 9.35
CA ASP A 164 18.70 -34.22 10.71
C ASP A 164 18.09 -33.23 11.71
N CYS A 165 17.23 -32.33 11.24
CA CYS A 165 16.63 -31.30 12.09
C CYS A 165 15.49 -31.90 12.95
N PRO A 166 15.49 -31.72 14.29
CA PRO A 166 14.46 -32.30 15.18
C PRO A 166 13.03 -31.87 14.85
N ILE A 167 12.86 -30.66 14.32
CA ILE A 167 11.55 -30.09 13.95
C ILE A 167 11.26 -30.22 12.45
N ARG A 168 11.98 -31.09 11.72
CA ARG A 168 11.87 -31.19 10.25
C ARG A 168 10.43 -31.44 9.80
N SER A 169 9.72 -32.37 10.43
CA SER A 169 8.36 -32.77 10.07
C SER A 169 7.31 -31.69 10.30
N SER A 170 7.51 -30.81 11.30
CA SER A 170 6.60 -29.69 11.59
C SER A 170 7.00 -28.40 10.85
N CYS A 171 8.28 -28.23 10.53
CA CYS A 171 8.80 -27.02 9.87
C CYS A 171 8.71 -27.08 8.34
N LEU A 172 8.88 -28.26 7.73
CA LEU A 172 8.83 -28.48 6.28
C LEU A 172 7.48 -29.07 5.85
N GLY A 173 7.05 -28.75 4.63
CA GLY A 173 5.91 -29.43 4.02
C GLY A 173 6.24 -30.89 3.68
N LYS A 174 5.21 -31.74 3.52
CA LYS A 174 5.34 -33.20 3.34
C LYS A 174 6.39 -33.66 2.31
N SER A 175 6.54 -32.93 1.21
CA SER A 175 7.49 -33.23 0.12
C SER A 175 8.74 -32.33 0.12
N ALA A 176 8.79 -31.32 0.97
CA ALA A 176 9.86 -30.33 0.96
C ALA A 176 11.14 -30.91 1.59
N GLN A 177 12.25 -30.80 0.86
CA GLN A 177 13.55 -31.30 1.32
C GLN A 177 14.38 -30.22 2.04
N GLU A 178 14.04 -28.95 1.81
CA GLU A 178 14.71 -27.76 2.32
C GLU A 178 13.68 -26.70 2.70
N LYS A 179 14.03 -25.80 3.63
CA LYS A 179 13.20 -24.64 3.95
C LYS A 179 13.39 -23.58 2.87
N LYS A 180 12.28 -23.19 2.25
CA LYS A 180 12.22 -22.11 1.27
C LYS A 180 10.95 -21.29 1.50
N PHE A 181 11.09 -19.97 1.51
CA PHE A 181 9.96 -19.06 1.57
C PHE A 181 10.31 -17.74 0.89
N SER A 182 9.27 -16.96 0.58
CA SER A 182 9.45 -15.60 0.07
C SER A 182 8.69 -14.62 0.94
N VAL A 183 9.26 -13.43 1.10
CA VAL A 183 8.65 -12.29 1.79
C VAL A 183 8.62 -11.10 0.84
N THR A 184 7.80 -10.10 1.15
CA THR A 184 7.81 -8.85 0.37
C THR A 184 9.19 -8.20 0.43
N TYR A 185 9.59 -7.58 -0.68
CA TYR A 185 10.81 -6.77 -0.73
C TYR A 185 10.73 -5.58 0.24
N TYR A 186 9.55 -4.98 0.36
CA TYR A 186 9.30 -3.76 1.13
C TYR A 186 8.98 -4.04 2.60
N ARG A 187 9.65 -5.03 3.20
CA ARG A 187 9.34 -5.47 4.58
C ARG A 187 9.49 -4.32 5.58
N ALA A 188 10.54 -3.52 5.44
CA ALA A 188 10.84 -2.44 6.37
C ALA A 188 9.77 -1.33 6.32
N GLU A 189 9.32 -0.97 5.13
CA GLU A 189 8.26 0.01 4.87
C GLU A 189 6.93 -0.45 5.47
N TYR A 190 6.58 -1.72 5.30
CA TYR A 190 5.40 -2.30 5.96
C TYR A 190 5.49 -2.19 7.48
N LEU A 191 6.63 -2.55 8.08
CA LEU A 191 6.81 -2.51 9.53
C LEU A 191 6.76 -1.08 10.08
N ARG A 192 7.39 -0.11 9.39
CA ARG A 192 7.30 1.31 9.75
C ARG A 192 5.86 1.82 9.69
N ASN A 193 5.11 1.48 8.65
CA ASN A 193 3.71 1.86 8.56
C ASN A 193 2.85 1.17 9.63
N ILE A 194 3.05 -0.12 9.90
CA ILE A 194 2.34 -0.84 10.96
C ILE A 194 2.58 -0.16 12.32
N ALA A 195 3.83 0.19 12.63
CA ALA A 195 4.16 0.90 13.86
C ALA A 195 3.49 2.28 14.00
N ARG A 196 3.10 2.93 12.87
CA ARG A 196 2.35 4.21 12.88
C ARG A 196 0.83 4.00 13.01
N VAL A 197 0.31 2.89 12.51
CA VAL A 197 -1.13 2.58 12.49
C VAL A 197 -1.58 1.83 13.75
N ASP A 198 -0.63 1.26 14.50
CA ASP A 198 -0.89 0.51 15.72
C ASP A 198 -1.72 1.34 16.72
N PRO A 199 -2.90 0.85 17.17
CA PRO A 199 -3.74 1.53 18.14
C PRO A 199 -3.03 1.95 19.43
N ASP A 200 -2.01 1.21 19.85
CA ASP A 200 -1.25 1.54 21.07
C ASP A 200 -0.28 2.71 20.85
N SER A 201 0.26 2.86 19.62
CA SER A 201 1.01 4.06 19.21
C SER A 201 0.13 5.31 19.06
N TYR A 202 -1.18 5.10 18.93
CA TYR A 202 -2.21 6.11 18.65
C TYR A 202 -2.68 6.87 19.89
N ARG A 203 -2.56 6.26 21.07
CA ARG A 203 -3.00 6.85 22.34
C ARG A 203 -2.11 8.01 22.80
N ASP A 204 -0.83 8.00 22.41
CA ASP A 204 0.16 8.99 22.87
C ASP A 204 0.21 10.24 21.98
N THR A 205 -0.30 10.18 20.75
CA THR A 205 -0.21 11.25 19.76
C THR A 205 -1.47 12.11 19.63
N GLY A 206 -2.57 11.77 20.32
CA GLY A 206 -3.80 12.58 20.35
C GLY A 206 -4.53 12.75 19.01
N GLN A 207 -4.07 12.10 17.94
CA GLN A 207 -4.64 12.21 16.59
C GLN A 207 -5.61 11.06 16.34
N VAL A 208 -6.90 11.29 16.60
CA VAL A 208 -7.96 10.33 16.27
C VAL A 208 -8.35 10.49 14.79
N TYR A 209 -7.84 9.64 13.90
CA TYR A 209 -8.36 9.48 12.53
C TYR A 209 -9.56 8.52 12.58
N GLU A 210 -10.75 9.09 12.65
CA GLU A 210 -12.00 8.32 12.56
C GLU A 210 -12.14 7.67 11.17
N ARG A 211 -12.63 6.43 11.13
CA ARG A 211 -12.90 5.70 9.87
C ARG A 211 -14.05 6.36 9.13
N GLN A 212 -13.79 7.41 8.36
CA GLN A 212 -14.82 8.12 7.61
C GLN A 212 -15.17 7.34 6.34
N THR A 213 -16.19 6.48 6.42
CA THR A 213 -16.75 5.85 5.22
C THR A 213 -17.68 6.83 4.51
N ALA A 214 -17.25 7.39 3.37
CA ALA A 214 -18.18 8.04 2.46
C ALA A 214 -19.14 6.96 1.91
N LYS A 215 -20.44 7.06 2.19
CA LYS A 215 -21.47 6.07 1.80
C LYS A 215 -21.56 5.81 0.27
N HIS A 216 -20.80 6.53 -0.57
CA HIS A 216 -20.93 6.51 -2.03
C HIS A 216 -19.63 6.43 -2.85
N GLY A 217 -18.46 6.14 -2.25
CA GLY A 217 -17.21 5.98 -3.02
C GLY A 217 -16.05 5.50 -2.15
N ARG A 218 -15.10 4.76 -2.71
CA ARG A 218 -13.81 4.51 -2.04
C ARG A 218 -13.05 5.84 -2.05
N ALA A 219 -12.50 6.26 -0.93
CA ALA A 219 -11.87 7.58 -0.80
C ALA A 219 -10.47 7.45 -0.19
N CYS A 220 -9.55 8.30 -0.65
CA CYS A 220 -8.30 8.63 0.04
C CYS A 220 -8.58 9.83 0.96
N PHE A 221 -8.17 9.76 2.22
CA PHE A 221 -8.36 10.85 3.18
C PHE A 221 -7.00 11.40 3.60
N TRP A 222 -6.81 12.70 3.71
CA TRP A 222 -5.48 13.24 3.99
C TRP A 222 -5.57 14.20 5.16
N TYR A 223 -4.66 14.10 6.13
CA TYR A 223 -4.59 15.08 7.21
C TYR A 223 -3.53 16.12 6.91
N THR A 224 -3.98 17.38 6.89
CA THR A 224 -3.08 18.51 7.08
C THR A 224 -3.11 18.88 8.55
N HIS A 225 -1.95 18.87 9.22
CA HIS A 225 -1.75 19.87 10.25
C HIS A 225 -1.69 21.18 9.47
N ALA A 226 -2.73 22.00 9.58
CA ALA A 226 -2.55 23.42 9.36
C ALA A 226 -1.46 23.87 10.33
N ILE A 227 -0.22 23.92 9.89
CA ILE A 227 0.76 24.81 10.51
C ILE A 227 0.18 26.19 10.23
N TYR A 228 -0.58 26.69 11.20
CA TYR A 228 -0.76 28.11 11.39
C TYR A 228 0.63 28.69 11.63
N GLY A 229 1.38 28.93 10.54
CA GLY A 229 2.20 30.11 10.50
C GLY A 229 1.19 31.23 10.56
N THR A 230 0.98 31.80 11.75
CA THR A 230 0.38 33.12 11.87
C THR A 230 0.99 33.96 10.77
N ALA A 231 0.16 34.33 9.78
CA ALA A 231 0.53 35.34 8.82
C ALA A 231 0.73 36.62 9.63
N GLN A 232 1.96 36.85 10.10
CA GLN A 232 2.39 38.20 10.38
C GLN A 232 2.34 38.89 9.03
N SER A 233 1.27 39.68 8.87
CA SER A 233 1.09 40.65 7.81
C SER A 233 2.41 41.38 7.59
N LYS A 234 3.12 41.05 6.50
CA LYS A 234 4.15 41.93 5.96
C LYS A 234 3.45 43.11 5.28
N HIS A 235 2.90 44.00 6.10
CA HIS A 235 2.69 45.38 5.70
C HIS A 235 4.08 46.02 5.58
N TYR A 236 4.63 46.02 4.37
CA TYR A 236 5.74 46.91 4.03
C TYR A 236 5.17 48.33 3.99
N ARG A 237 5.32 49.06 5.10
CA ARG A 237 5.10 50.50 5.17
C ARG A 237 6.34 51.17 4.58
N LEU A 238 6.21 51.71 3.38
CA LEU A 238 7.16 52.72 2.89
C LEU A 238 7.16 53.87 3.89
N LYS A 239 8.27 54.06 4.60
CA LYS A 239 8.60 55.34 5.23
C LYS A 239 9.53 56.06 4.28
N THR A 240 8.99 57.09 3.66
CA THR A 240 9.71 58.21 3.08
C THR A 240 10.60 58.84 4.16
N SER A 241 11.85 59.09 3.79
CA SER A 241 12.73 60.10 4.38
C SER A 241 12.99 61.14 3.31
#